data_AF-A0A0B7J5I3-F1
#
_entry.id   AF-A0A0B7J5I3-F1
#
_cell.length_a   1.000
_cell.length_b   1.000
_cell.length_c   1.000
_cell.angle_alpha   90.00
_cell.angle_beta   90.00
_cell.angle_gamma   90.00
#
_symmetry.space_group_name_H-M   'P 1'
#
loop_
_entity.id
_entity.type
_entity.pdbx_description
1 polymer ?
#
loop_
_entity_poly.entity_id
_entity_poly.type
_entity_poly.pdbx_seq_one_letter_code
_entity_poly.pdbx_strand_id
1 'polypeptide(L)'
;MNSTNQSQNNSLTISWLKLGILSLGFAGLYSIILVVLRTPQLSSFFPNPHIFKSALIIHVNLSVLVWLLSVTASVWSMSFPRKRESSIFFLDSRFRGNDILCKLAFLSTILIAISPIAGHNPVMNNYIPMLENIVFILGLSLFGVTLLLYAINILYFFDWMNLNSLVNFTVLSTIIMFILSFVCFGWSYNGLQNIIQIIPIEIEFYYELLFWSGGHLLQFIYTQILIFIWVSLFRELIARELKFQKFYLFLLYLNFIFGIIAIFGHASYDIIDGAFKEFYTNHMKYLGGLAPVLCLVGMGFELVFLCHPRPLCHSREGGNPEKKEWIPAYAGMTYSIIKTILLCSITLFLLGGLIAMNISGINVVIPAHYHGSIVGISIACMGYSYLGIIVSKNNNVIPRLDHGIQKKQRKAGSRGQASG
;
A
#
# COMPACT_ATOMS: atom_id res chain seq x y z
N MET A 1 8.02 -18.31 24.75
CA MET A 1 8.47 -18.51 23.36
C MET A 1 7.71 -17.68 22.30
N ASN A 2 6.57 -17.03 22.61
CA ASN A 2 5.88 -16.12 21.67
C ASN A 2 6.43 -14.68 21.64
N SER A 3 7.07 -14.21 22.71
CA SER A 3 7.48 -12.80 22.87
C SER A 3 8.64 -12.38 21.95
N THR A 4 9.61 -13.28 21.70
CA THR A 4 10.79 -12.99 20.85
C THR A 4 10.45 -12.87 19.37
N ASN A 5 9.51 -13.68 18.88
CA ASN A 5 9.04 -13.58 17.50
C ASN A 5 8.19 -12.31 17.31
N GLN A 6 7.37 -11.97 18.31
CA GLN A 6 6.54 -10.76 18.26
C GLN A 6 7.38 -9.47 18.31
N SER A 7 8.46 -9.43 19.09
CA SER A 7 9.37 -8.28 19.12
C SER A 7 10.17 -8.13 17.82
N GLN A 8 10.59 -9.23 17.21
CA GLN A 8 11.28 -9.23 15.90
C GLN A 8 10.37 -8.76 14.77
N ASN A 9 9.12 -9.24 14.72
CA ASN A 9 8.14 -8.79 13.72
C ASN A 9 7.89 -7.28 13.83
N ASN A 10 7.68 -6.78 15.04
CA ASN A 10 7.49 -5.35 15.29
C ASN A 10 8.71 -4.53 14.83
N SER A 11 9.93 -5.02 15.07
CA SER A 11 11.15 -4.35 14.60
C SER A 11 11.21 -4.23 13.09
N LEU A 12 10.87 -5.30 12.35
CA LEU A 12 10.84 -5.29 10.89
C LEU A 12 9.74 -4.38 10.33
N THR A 13 8.53 -4.42 10.92
CA THR A 13 7.45 -3.48 10.57
C THR A 13 7.93 -2.04 10.66
N ILE A 14 8.59 -1.69 11.76
CA ILE A 14 9.09 -0.33 11.99
C ILE A 14 10.22 0.02 11.02
N SER A 15 11.13 -0.91 10.71
CA SER A 15 12.21 -0.66 9.74
C SER A 15 11.67 -0.30 8.36
N TRP A 16 10.67 -1.04 7.87
CA TRP A 16 10.00 -0.72 6.59
C TRP A 16 9.27 0.62 6.65
N LEU A 17 8.57 0.93 7.75
CA LEU A 17 7.94 2.24 7.92
C LEU A 17 8.95 3.38 7.94
N LYS A 18 10.09 3.21 8.63
CA LYS A 18 11.19 4.20 8.64
C LYS A 18 11.76 4.44 7.24
N LEU A 19 11.99 3.36 6.48
CA LEU A 19 12.44 3.46 5.08
C LEU A 19 11.46 4.28 4.25
N GLY A 20 10.16 3.96 4.36
CA GLY A 20 9.12 4.71 3.67
C GLY A 20 9.12 6.20 4.05
N ILE A 21 9.15 6.52 5.35
CA ILE A 21 9.13 7.91 5.84
C ILE A 21 10.36 8.67 5.33
N LEU A 22 11.53 8.03 5.32
CA LEU A 22 12.74 8.62 4.76
C LEU A 22 12.59 8.90 3.26
N SER A 23 12.03 7.95 2.51
CA SER A 23 11.75 8.13 1.08
C SER A 23 10.83 9.32 0.83
N LEU A 24 9.77 9.50 1.64
CA LEU A 24 8.94 10.71 1.60
C LEU A 24 9.74 11.97 1.92
N GLY A 25 10.64 11.93 2.89
CA GLY A 25 11.53 13.05 3.20
C GLY A 25 12.38 13.48 2.00
N PHE A 26 13.02 12.52 1.33
CA PHE A 26 13.76 12.79 0.09
C PHE A 26 12.85 13.28 -1.04
N ALA A 27 11.67 12.69 -1.21
CA ALA A 27 10.70 13.17 -2.19
C ALA A 27 10.28 14.62 -1.94
N GLY A 28 10.16 15.02 -0.66
CA GLY A 28 9.87 16.40 -0.25
C GLY A 28 10.98 17.38 -0.61
N LEU A 29 12.26 16.97 -0.57
CA LEU A 29 13.36 17.80 -1.07
C LEU A 29 13.22 18.04 -2.58
N TYR A 30 12.86 16.99 -3.33
CA TYR A 30 12.61 17.13 -4.77
C TYR A 30 11.37 17.95 -5.09
N SER A 31 10.32 17.94 -4.25
CA SER A 31 9.15 18.80 -4.48
C SER A 31 9.48 20.28 -4.32
N ILE A 32 10.40 20.65 -3.43
CA ILE A 32 10.92 22.03 -3.32
C ILE A 32 11.57 22.44 -4.64
N ILE A 33 12.41 21.58 -5.22
CA ILE A 33 13.03 21.82 -6.54
C ILE A 33 11.96 22.06 -7.61
N LEU A 34 10.90 21.23 -7.63
CA LEU A 34 9.81 21.38 -8.60
C LEU A 34 9.07 22.73 -8.45
N VAL A 35 8.81 23.17 -7.22
CA VAL A 35 8.16 24.48 -6.94
C VAL A 35 9.06 25.63 -7.38
N VAL A 36 10.36 25.57 -7.08
CA VAL A 36 11.36 26.56 -7.50
C VAL A 36 11.40 26.66 -9.03
N LEU A 37 11.47 25.52 -9.73
CA LEU A 37 11.53 25.47 -11.20
C LEU A 37 10.20 25.87 -11.88
N ARG A 38 9.09 25.89 -11.15
CA ARG A 38 7.80 26.40 -11.62
C ARG A 38 7.58 27.88 -11.34
N THR A 39 8.45 28.50 -10.54
CA THR A 39 8.36 29.92 -10.18
C THR A 39 9.19 30.74 -11.19
N PRO A 40 8.57 31.59 -12.05
CA PRO A 40 9.26 32.23 -13.19
C PRO A 40 10.55 32.98 -12.83
N GLN A 41 10.57 33.66 -11.68
CA GLN A 41 11.71 34.43 -11.20
C GLN A 41 12.86 33.55 -10.72
N LEU A 42 12.58 32.32 -10.29
CA LEU A 42 13.57 31.39 -9.80
C LEU A 42 14.03 30.41 -10.88
N SER A 43 13.16 30.05 -11.83
CA SER A 43 13.50 29.17 -12.94
C SER A 43 14.58 29.75 -13.84
N SER A 44 14.71 31.08 -13.92
CA SER A 44 15.78 31.75 -14.69
C SER A 44 17.19 31.42 -14.19
N PHE A 45 17.35 30.99 -12.93
CA PHE A 45 18.64 30.52 -12.40
C PHE A 45 19.00 29.09 -12.86
N PHE A 46 18.06 28.36 -13.45
CA PHE A 46 18.23 26.96 -13.87
C PHE A 46 17.87 26.79 -15.35
N PRO A 47 18.81 27.06 -16.27
CA PRO A 47 18.54 27.03 -17.71
C PRO A 47 18.29 25.63 -18.29
N ASN A 48 18.64 24.55 -17.57
CA ASN A 48 18.47 23.19 -18.07
C ASN A 48 17.02 22.68 -17.84
N PRO A 49 16.23 22.49 -18.92
CA PRO A 49 14.84 22.04 -18.81
C PRO A 49 14.69 20.60 -18.34
N HIS A 50 15.74 19.77 -18.45
CA HIS A 50 15.71 18.38 -18.02
C HIS A 50 15.73 18.24 -16.49
N ILE A 51 16.23 19.24 -15.75
CA ILE A 51 16.25 19.21 -14.27
C ILE A 51 14.84 19.08 -13.72
N PHE A 52 13.85 19.79 -14.29
CA PHE A 52 12.46 19.69 -13.86
C PHE A 52 11.93 18.27 -14.03
N LYS A 53 12.10 17.68 -15.22
CA LYS A 53 11.61 16.33 -15.50
C LYS A 53 12.34 15.27 -14.67
N SER A 54 13.67 15.37 -14.52
CA SER A 54 14.43 14.47 -13.65
C SER A 54 14.00 14.56 -12.19
N ALA A 55 13.84 15.78 -11.65
CA ALA A 55 13.35 15.98 -10.29
C ALA A 55 11.95 15.38 -10.11
N LEU A 56 11.09 15.50 -11.12
CA LEU A 56 9.75 14.93 -11.10
C LEU A 56 9.77 13.40 -11.07
N ILE A 57 10.63 12.77 -11.89
CA ILE A 57 10.81 11.31 -11.90
C ILE A 57 11.26 10.80 -10.53
N ILE A 58 12.27 11.45 -9.92
CA ILE A 58 12.76 11.04 -8.60
C ILE A 58 11.71 11.28 -7.52
N HIS A 59 11.05 12.43 -7.54
CA HIS A 59 9.95 12.74 -6.61
C HIS A 59 8.87 11.66 -6.66
N VAL A 60 8.38 11.29 -7.85
CA VAL A 60 7.30 10.31 -8.01
C VAL A 60 7.75 8.91 -7.57
N ASN A 61 8.93 8.45 -7.98
CA ASN A 61 9.44 7.15 -7.54
C ASN A 61 9.59 7.07 -6.01
N LEU A 62 10.06 8.13 -5.37
CA LEU A 62 10.24 8.14 -3.91
C LEU A 62 8.92 8.31 -3.14
N SER A 63 8.02 9.18 -3.61
CA SER A 63 6.74 9.50 -2.93
C SER A 63 5.62 8.51 -3.19
N VAL A 64 5.69 7.75 -4.29
CA VAL A 64 4.67 6.77 -4.66
C VAL A 64 5.24 5.36 -4.58
N LEU A 65 6.20 5.02 -5.45
CA LEU A 65 6.67 3.64 -5.58
C LEU A 65 7.34 3.14 -4.29
N VAL A 66 8.42 3.81 -3.86
CA VAL A 66 9.18 3.38 -2.67
C VAL A 66 8.36 3.56 -1.40
N TRP A 67 7.67 4.70 -1.24
CA TRP A 67 6.83 4.97 -0.07
C TRP A 67 5.73 3.92 0.11
N LEU A 68 4.86 3.73 -0.88
CA LEU A 68 3.69 2.86 -0.75
C LEU A 68 4.09 1.40 -0.65
N LEU A 69 5.09 0.94 -1.43
CA LEU A 69 5.58 -0.43 -1.33
C LEU A 69 6.31 -0.71 -0.02
N SER A 70 6.97 0.28 0.60
CA SER A 70 7.53 0.12 1.94
C SER A 70 6.44 -0.04 3.00
N VAL A 71 5.33 0.70 2.87
CA VAL A 71 4.16 0.50 3.75
C VAL A 71 3.53 -0.87 3.52
N THR A 72 3.37 -1.31 2.27
CA THR A 72 2.92 -2.68 1.94
C THR A 72 3.82 -3.75 2.55
N ALA A 73 5.15 -3.62 2.43
CA ALA A 73 6.12 -4.52 3.04
C ALA A 73 6.05 -4.53 4.57
N SER A 74 5.74 -3.39 5.19
CA SER A 74 5.49 -3.34 6.63
C SER A 74 4.24 -4.16 7.01
N VAL A 75 3.20 -4.21 6.19
CA VAL A 75 2.02 -5.05 6.42
C VAL A 75 2.37 -6.52 6.24
N TRP A 76 3.21 -6.89 5.26
CA TRP A 76 3.69 -8.27 5.10
C TRP A 76 4.39 -8.79 6.35
N SER A 77 5.10 -7.92 7.07
CA SER A 77 5.78 -8.27 8.31
C SER A 77 4.84 -8.54 9.50
N MET A 78 3.53 -8.36 9.35
CA MET A 78 2.53 -8.68 10.40
C MET A 78 2.15 -10.18 10.41
N SER A 79 2.18 -10.84 9.25
CA SER A 79 1.82 -12.25 9.10
C SER A 79 3.08 -13.13 9.06
N PHE A 80 3.65 -13.44 10.23
CA PHE A 80 4.74 -14.40 10.36
C PHE A 80 4.34 -15.64 11.18
N PRO A 81 4.15 -16.78 10.50
CA PRO A 81 3.96 -18.07 11.15
C PRO A 81 5.26 -18.79 11.51
N ARG A 82 5.08 -19.89 12.25
CA ARG A 82 6.08 -20.69 13.01
C ARG A 82 7.35 -21.06 12.22
N LYS A 83 8.45 -21.30 12.95
CA LYS A 83 9.75 -21.76 12.38
C LYS A 83 9.53 -22.98 11.48
N ARG A 84 9.92 -22.84 10.21
CA ARG A 84 10.10 -23.94 9.26
C ARG A 84 11.52 -23.78 8.74
N GLU A 85 12.32 -24.84 8.84
CA GLU A 85 13.71 -24.83 8.38
C GLU A 85 13.74 -25.09 6.86
N SER A 86 14.63 -24.39 6.17
CA SER A 86 14.87 -24.52 4.72
C SER A 86 16.37 -24.54 4.46
N SER A 87 16.81 -25.35 3.50
CA SER A 87 18.21 -25.46 3.07
C SER A 87 18.63 -24.37 2.07
N ILE A 88 17.68 -23.59 1.53
CA ILE A 88 17.96 -22.52 0.57
C ILE A 88 18.28 -21.22 1.33
N PHE A 89 19.47 -20.65 1.11
CA PHE A 89 20.01 -19.50 1.88
C PHE A 89 19.05 -18.30 2.01
N PHE A 90 18.35 -17.89 0.95
CA PHE A 90 17.37 -16.78 0.98
C PHE A 90 16.01 -17.16 1.59
N LEU A 91 15.72 -18.45 1.71
CA LEU A 91 14.55 -18.98 2.41
C LEU A 91 14.93 -19.49 3.81
N ASP A 92 16.16 -19.24 4.26
CA ASP A 92 16.60 -19.61 5.60
C ASP A 92 15.84 -18.77 6.63
N SER A 93 15.42 -19.44 7.70
CA SER A 93 14.92 -18.81 8.92
C SER A 93 15.83 -17.73 9.51
N ARG A 94 17.12 -17.66 9.13
CA ARG A 94 18.04 -16.57 9.50
C ARG A 94 17.80 -15.26 8.74
N PHE A 95 17.30 -15.31 7.51
CA PHE A 95 16.84 -14.10 6.79
C PHE A 95 15.52 -13.55 7.35
N ARG A 96 14.77 -14.37 8.10
CA ARG A 96 13.45 -14.08 8.69
C ARG A 96 13.43 -12.91 9.69
N GLY A 97 14.59 -12.55 10.26
CA GLY A 97 14.73 -11.45 11.22
C GLY A 97 15.89 -10.49 10.92
N ASN A 98 16.57 -10.68 9.78
CA ASN A 98 17.69 -9.84 9.39
C ASN A 98 17.15 -8.64 8.61
N ASP A 99 17.53 -7.45 9.04
CA ASP A 99 17.19 -6.18 8.38
C ASP A 99 17.91 -6.00 7.04
N ILE A 100 18.62 -7.02 6.55
CA ILE A 100 19.39 -6.99 5.30
C ILE A 100 18.55 -6.60 4.08
N LEU A 101 17.33 -7.13 3.94
CA LEU A 101 16.44 -6.74 2.84
C LEU A 101 15.99 -5.28 2.98
N CYS A 102 15.73 -4.83 4.21
CA CYS A 102 15.44 -3.42 4.47
C CYS A 102 16.67 -2.51 4.19
N LYS A 103 17.89 -2.98 4.47
CA LYS A 103 19.15 -2.27 4.17
C LYS A 103 19.43 -2.19 2.68
N LEU A 104 19.16 -3.25 1.91
CA LEU A 104 19.25 -3.25 0.45
C LEU A 104 18.18 -2.33 -0.17
N ALA A 105 16.96 -2.34 0.38
CA ALA A 105 15.90 -1.42 -0.01
C ALA A 105 16.26 0.05 0.32
N PHE A 106 16.97 0.28 1.43
CA PHE A 106 17.54 1.59 1.75
C PHE A 106 18.64 2.01 0.75
N LEU A 107 19.59 1.12 0.45
CA LEU A 107 20.65 1.41 -0.53
C LEU A 107 20.06 1.76 -1.90
N SER A 108 19.08 0.99 -2.37
CA SER A 108 18.38 1.29 -3.63
C SER A 108 17.64 2.62 -3.59
N THR A 109 17.01 2.98 -2.46
CA THR A 109 16.37 4.29 -2.28
C THR A 109 17.39 5.43 -2.41
N ILE A 110 18.59 5.27 -1.84
CA ILE A 110 19.68 6.23 -2.00
C ILE A 110 20.14 6.32 -3.46
N LEU A 111 20.34 5.19 -4.15
CA LEU A 111 20.72 5.16 -5.57
C LEU A 111 19.69 5.91 -6.44
N ILE A 112 18.40 5.66 -6.23
CA ILE A 112 17.33 6.41 -6.92
C ILE A 112 17.45 7.90 -6.61
N ALA A 113 17.58 8.27 -5.33
CA ALA A 113 17.63 9.67 -4.89
C ALA A 113 18.84 10.45 -5.44
N ILE A 114 20.00 9.83 -5.62
CA ILE A 114 21.20 10.50 -6.14
C ILE A 114 21.37 10.37 -7.67
N SER A 115 20.55 9.54 -8.32
CA SER A 115 20.71 9.23 -9.74
C SER A 115 20.74 10.42 -10.70
N PRO A 116 20.12 11.60 -10.45
CA PRO A 116 20.27 12.74 -11.35
C PRO A 116 21.70 13.23 -11.52
N ILE A 117 22.59 12.98 -10.55
CA ILE A 117 24.02 13.31 -10.64
C ILE A 117 24.70 12.54 -11.78
N ALA A 118 24.21 11.35 -12.12
CA ALA A 118 24.74 10.51 -13.18
C ALA A 118 24.18 10.81 -14.59
N GLY A 119 23.27 11.79 -14.71
CA GLY A 119 22.71 12.21 -15.99
C GLY A 119 21.21 12.49 -15.95
N HIS A 120 20.77 13.37 -16.84
CA HIS A 120 19.41 13.91 -16.91
C HIS A 120 18.69 13.48 -18.19
N ASN A 121 18.47 12.17 -18.38
CA ASN A 121 17.73 11.60 -19.52
C ASN A 121 16.33 11.12 -19.07
N PRO A 122 15.36 12.04 -18.90
CA PRO A 122 14.06 11.73 -18.33
C PRO A 122 13.13 11.06 -19.34
N VAL A 123 12.58 9.89 -18.98
CA VAL A 123 11.50 9.23 -19.71
C VAL A 123 10.26 9.16 -18.82
N MET A 124 9.25 9.96 -19.17
CA MET A 124 8.00 10.03 -18.41
C MET A 124 7.14 8.79 -18.64
N ASN A 125 6.46 8.34 -17.60
CA ASN A 125 5.59 7.17 -17.64
C ASN A 125 4.43 7.36 -16.64
N ASN A 126 3.26 6.80 -16.95
CA ASN A 126 2.08 6.91 -16.09
C ASN A 126 2.12 6.02 -14.84
N TYR A 127 3.06 5.08 -14.77
CA TYR A 127 3.22 4.13 -13.66
C TYR A 127 4.61 4.22 -13.01
N ILE A 128 5.66 3.86 -13.75
CA ILE A 128 7.04 3.87 -13.25
C ILE A 128 7.88 4.77 -14.16
N PRO A 129 8.02 6.07 -13.81
CA PRO A 129 8.82 6.99 -14.61
C PRO A 129 10.30 6.64 -14.50
N MET A 130 11.03 6.76 -15.60
CA MET A 130 12.40 6.28 -15.74
C MET A 130 13.37 7.44 -15.93
N LEU A 131 14.51 7.36 -15.27
CA LEU A 131 15.67 8.20 -15.60
C LEU A 131 16.71 7.29 -16.26
N GLU A 132 17.01 7.54 -17.53
CA GLU A 132 17.90 6.68 -18.32
C GLU A 132 19.37 6.93 -17.97
N ASN A 133 19.77 6.42 -16.81
CA ASN A 133 21.15 6.30 -16.39
C ASN A 133 21.33 5.04 -15.54
N ILE A 134 22.55 4.53 -15.50
CA ILE A 134 22.86 3.26 -14.84
C ILE A 134 22.55 3.29 -13.33
N VAL A 135 22.74 4.44 -12.67
CA VAL A 135 22.52 4.58 -11.22
C VAL A 135 21.04 4.43 -10.88
N PHE A 136 20.16 5.07 -11.66
CA PHE A 136 18.73 4.95 -11.50
C PHE A 136 18.24 3.53 -11.79
N ILE A 137 18.67 2.93 -12.91
CA ILE A 137 18.27 1.57 -13.30
C ILE A 137 18.71 0.54 -12.26
N LEU A 138 19.95 0.63 -11.76
CA LEU A 138 20.43 -0.22 -10.68
C LEU A 138 19.64 -0.01 -9.38
N GLY A 139 19.35 1.24 -9.01
CA GLY A 139 18.54 1.56 -7.84
C GLY A 139 17.14 0.96 -7.93
N LEU A 140 16.43 1.21 -9.04
CA LEU A 140 15.08 0.70 -9.27
C LEU A 140 15.04 -0.84 -9.31
N SER A 141 15.98 -1.46 -10.03
CA SER A 141 16.08 -2.92 -10.13
C SER A 141 16.39 -3.56 -8.79
N LEU A 142 17.34 -3.00 -8.03
CA LEU A 142 17.69 -3.48 -6.70
C LEU A 142 16.49 -3.37 -5.74
N PHE A 143 15.74 -2.27 -5.77
CA PHE A 143 14.54 -2.11 -4.95
C PHE A 143 13.48 -3.16 -5.29
N GLY A 144 13.16 -3.32 -6.58
CA GLY A 144 12.17 -4.27 -7.06
C GLY A 144 12.53 -5.72 -6.72
N VAL A 145 13.77 -6.15 -7.01
CA VAL A 145 14.24 -7.51 -6.69
C VAL A 145 14.27 -7.74 -5.19
N THR A 146 14.71 -6.77 -4.39
CA THR A 146 14.73 -6.88 -2.93
C THR A 146 13.33 -7.12 -2.37
N LEU A 147 12.33 -6.35 -2.83
CA LEU A 147 10.94 -6.55 -2.43
C LEU A 147 10.37 -7.87 -2.94
N LEU A 148 10.73 -8.31 -4.15
CA LEU A 148 10.25 -9.58 -4.69
C LEU A 148 10.77 -10.76 -3.86
N LEU A 149 12.05 -10.75 -3.52
CA LEU A 149 12.65 -11.74 -2.62
C LEU A 149 12.00 -11.70 -1.24
N TYR A 150 11.70 -10.50 -0.72
CA TYR A 150 10.98 -10.34 0.54
C TYR A 150 9.57 -10.94 0.47
N ALA A 151 8.81 -10.65 -0.59
CA ALA A 151 7.47 -11.17 -0.82
C ALA A 151 7.46 -12.71 -0.88
N ILE A 152 8.41 -13.30 -1.63
CA ILE A 152 8.57 -14.76 -1.74
C ILE A 152 8.92 -15.37 -0.39
N ASN A 153 9.81 -14.74 0.39
CA ASN A 153 10.18 -15.21 1.72
C ASN A 153 8.97 -15.25 2.66
N ILE A 154 8.14 -14.20 2.66
CA ILE A 154 6.90 -14.15 3.47
C ILE A 154 5.91 -15.22 2.99
N LEU A 155 5.71 -15.35 1.68
CA LEU A 155 4.79 -16.34 1.10
C LEU A 155 5.16 -17.78 1.48
N TYR A 156 6.45 -18.10 1.43
CA TYR A 156 6.95 -19.44 1.74
C TYR A 156 6.61 -19.87 3.18
N PHE A 157 6.60 -18.91 4.10
CA PHE A 157 6.28 -19.15 5.50
C PHE A 157 4.84 -18.83 5.89
N PHE A 158 4.01 -18.37 4.95
CA PHE A 158 2.66 -17.89 5.19
C PHE A 158 1.72 -18.96 5.80
N ASP A 159 0.76 -18.53 6.62
CA ASP A 159 -0.16 -19.42 7.33
C ASP A 159 -1.47 -19.50 6.55
N TRP A 160 -1.57 -20.59 5.79
CA TRP A 160 -2.71 -20.87 4.93
C TRP A 160 -3.97 -21.24 5.70
N MET A 161 -3.91 -21.47 7.02
CA MET A 161 -5.07 -21.92 7.80
C MET A 161 -6.01 -20.77 8.23
N ASN A 162 -5.58 -19.51 8.16
CA ASN A 162 -6.36 -18.38 8.67
C ASN A 162 -6.57 -17.26 7.62
N LEU A 163 -7.16 -17.62 6.47
CA LEU A 163 -7.54 -16.67 5.41
C LEU A 163 -8.77 -15.82 5.75
N ASN A 164 -9.50 -16.15 6.83
CA ASN A 164 -10.62 -15.35 7.32
C ASN A 164 -10.18 -14.10 8.10
N SER A 165 -8.87 -13.91 8.31
CA SER A 165 -8.31 -12.71 8.93
C SER A 165 -8.06 -11.62 7.88
N LEU A 166 -8.48 -10.39 8.20
CA LEU A 166 -8.24 -9.22 7.36
C LEU A 166 -6.75 -9.01 7.07
N VAL A 167 -5.90 -9.23 8.08
CA VAL A 167 -4.44 -9.06 7.97
C VAL A 167 -3.87 -10.11 7.03
N ASN A 168 -4.10 -11.39 7.31
CA ASN A 168 -3.55 -12.49 6.51
C ASN A 168 -3.99 -12.41 5.05
N PHE A 169 -5.28 -12.16 4.80
CA PHE A 169 -5.75 -12.04 3.43
C PHE A 169 -5.16 -10.82 2.72
N THR A 170 -4.98 -9.68 3.40
CA THR A 170 -4.30 -8.51 2.83
C THR A 170 -2.84 -8.83 2.47
N VAL A 171 -2.11 -9.51 3.36
CA VAL A 171 -0.72 -9.92 3.11
C VAL A 171 -0.65 -10.85 1.90
N LEU A 172 -1.46 -11.92 1.88
CA LEU A 172 -1.45 -12.89 0.78
C LEU A 172 -1.82 -12.23 -0.56
N SER A 173 -2.93 -11.48 -0.60
CA SER A 173 -3.43 -10.86 -1.83
C SER A 173 -2.43 -9.86 -2.42
N THR A 174 -1.82 -9.02 -1.58
CA THR A 174 -0.82 -8.04 -2.04
C THR A 174 0.49 -8.69 -2.49
N ILE A 175 0.95 -9.75 -1.83
CA ILE A 175 2.11 -10.54 -2.28
C ILE A 175 1.84 -11.17 -3.64
N ILE A 176 0.68 -11.81 -3.83
CA ILE A 176 0.33 -12.45 -5.10
C ILE A 176 0.25 -11.40 -6.22
N MET A 177 -0.44 -10.28 -6.00
CA MET A 177 -0.50 -9.20 -6.98
C MET A 177 0.88 -8.61 -7.29
N PHE A 178 1.76 -8.51 -6.30
CA PHE A 178 3.13 -8.01 -6.51
C PHE A 178 3.95 -8.98 -7.36
N ILE A 179 3.93 -10.28 -7.06
CA ILE A 179 4.59 -11.31 -7.89
C ILE A 179 4.02 -11.28 -9.32
N LEU A 180 2.70 -11.17 -9.47
CA LEU A 180 2.06 -11.07 -10.78
C LEU A 180 2.43 -9.81 -11.54
N SER A 181 2.71 -8.68 -10.87
CA SER A 181 3.22 -7.49 -11.54
C SER A 181 4.58 -7.75 -12.22
N PHE A 182 5.47 -8.53 -11.60
CA PHE A 182 6.73 -8.98 -12.24
C PHE A 182 6.49 -9.92 -13.41
N VAL A 183 5.50 -10.81 -13.32
CA VAL A 183 5.09 -11.64 -14.45
C VAL A 183 4.59 -10.76 -15.60
N CYS A 184 3.77 -9.75 -15.34
CA CYS A 184 3.31 -8.80 -16.34
C CYS A 184 4.45 -7.98 -16.97
N PHE A 185 5.43 -7.52 -16.17
CA PHE A 185 6.61 -6.84 -16.70
C PHE A 185 7.44 -7.78 -17.59
N GLY A 186 7.64 -9.02 -17.17
CA GLY A 186 8.35 -10.03 -17.96
C GLY A 186 7.64 -10.39 -19.26
N TRP A 187 6.30 -10.51 -19.23
CA TRP A 187 5.49 -10.77 -20.42
C TRP A 187 5.54 -9.58 -21.39
N SER A 188 5.41 -8.35 -20.87
CA SER A 188 5.53 -7.12 -21.66
C SER A 188 6.92 -6.99 -22.28
N TYR A 189 7.97 -7.30 -21.52
CA TYR A 189 9.34 -7.31 -22.00
C TYR A 189 9.53 -8.29 -23.16
N ASN A 190 9.09 -9.55 -23.00
CA ASN A 190 9.21 -10.56 -24.06
C ASN A 190 8.46 -10.14 -25.33
N GLY A 191 7.25 -9.62 -25.19
CA GLY A 191 6.49 -9.04 -26.30
C GLY A 191 7.30 -7.96 -27.02
N LEU A 192 7.80 -6.96 -26.29
CA LEU A 192 8.58 -5.87 -26.85
C LEU A 192 9.89 -6.32 -27.52
N GLN A 193 10.59 -7.31 -26.98
CA GLN A 193 11.82 -7.84 -27.59
C GLN A 193 11.57 -8.42 -28.99
N ASN A 194 10.45 -9.10 -29.19
CA ASN A 194 10.08 -9.64 -30.51
C ASN A 194 9.78 -8.52 -31.51
N ILE A 195 9.26 -7.38 -31.04
CA ILE A 195 8.80 -6.29 -31.89
C ILE A 195 9.94 -5.37 -32.30
N ILE A 196 10.87 -5.07 -31.39
CA ILE A 196 12.03 -4.20 -31.67
C ILE A 196 12.90 -4.77 -32.80
N GLN A 197 12.89 -6.09 -33.01
CA GLN A 197 13.58 -6.73 -34.13
C GLN A 197 12.94 -6.42 -35.49
N ILE A 198 11.68 -6.01 -35.51
CA ILE A 198 10.89 -5.76 -36.72
C ILE A 198 10.76 -4.25 -36.99
N ILE A 199 10.49 -3.45 -35.94
CA ILE A 199 10.20 -2.02 -36.05
C ILE A 199 10.98 -1.27 -34.96
N PRO A 200 11.66 -0.15 -35.27
CA PRO A 200 12.27 0.70 -34.26
C PRO A 200 11.18 1.33 -33.37
N ILE A 201 11.33 1.19 -32.05
CA ILE A 201 10.39 1.73 -31.06
C ILE A 201 11.05 2.89 -30.32
N GLU A 202 10.33 4.01 -30.21
CA GLU A 202 10.75 5.15 -29.37
C GLU A 202 10.82 4.76 -27.89
N ILE A 203 11.80 5.29 -27.17
CA ILE A 203 12.10 4.88 -25.79
C ILE A 203 10.95 5.18 -24.83
N GLU A 204 10.23 6.28 -25.06
CA GLU A 204 9.04 6.65 -24.30
C GLU A 204 7.95 5.60 -24.42
N PHE A 205 7.66 5.17 -25.65
CA PHE A 205 6.64 4.16 -25.93
C PHE A 205 7.05 2.78 -25.41
N TYR A 206 8.35 2.45 -25.50
CA TYR A 206 8.91 1.23 -24.96
C TYR A 206 8.63 1.10 -23.45
N TYR A 207 9.01 2.11 -22.66
CA TYR A 207 8.79 2.08 -21.22
C TYR A 207 7.31 2.18 -20.86
N GLU A 208 6.52 2.93 -21.64
CA GLU A 208 5.08 3.00 -21.46
C GLU A 208 4.43 1.62 -21.53
N LEU A 209 4.68 0.87 -22.61
CA LEU A 209 4.15 -0.49 -22.78
C LEU A 209 4.74 -1.48 -21.76
N LEU A 210 6.04 -1.39 -21.48
CA LEU A 210 6.72 -2.28 -20.54
C LEU A 210 6.07 -2.23 -19.15
N PHE A 211 5.77 -1.03 -18.67
CA PHE A 211 5.23 -0.83 -17.32
C PHE A 211 3.71 -0.76 -17.26
N TRP A 212 2.99 -0.69 -18.38
CA TRP A 212 1.53 -0.50 -18.40
C TRP A 212 0.81 -1.55 -17.56
N SER A 213 0.97 -2.83 -17.93
CA SER A 213 0.22 -3.94 -17.35
C SER A 213 0.56 -4.21 -15.88
N GLY A 214 1.86 -4.30 -15.54
CA GLY A 214 2.27 -4.50 -14.15
C GLY A 214 2.04 -3.26 -13.29
N GLY A 215 2.10 -2.06 -13.88
CA GLY A 215 1.75 -0.80 -13.21
C GLY A 215 0.27 -0.73 -12.81
N HIS A 216 -0.64 -1.27 -13.62
CA HIS A 216 -2.06 -1.43 -13.25
C HIS A 216 -2.21 -2.30 -12.00
N LEU A 217 -1.53 -3.45 -11.95
CA LEU A 217 -1.52 -4.31 -10.76
C LEU A 217 -0.97 -3.58 -9.52
N LEU A 218 0.06 -2.75 -9.66
CA LEU A 218 0.58 -1.94 -8.55
C LEU A 218 -0.50 -0.99 -7.98
N GLN A 219 -1.37 -0.40 -8.83
CA GLN A 219 -2.47 0.43 -8.35
C GLN A 219 -3.48 -0.36 -7.51
N PHE A 220 -3.81 -1.60 -7.91
CA PHE A 220 -4.68 -2.48 -7.12
C PHE A 220 -4.04 -2.89 -5.79
N ILE A 221 -2.71 -3.03 -5.72
CA ILE A 221 -2.01 -3.22 -4.44
C ILE A 221 -2.20 -2.00 -3.53
N TYR A 222 -2.09 -0.78 -4.08
CA TYR A 222 -2.26 0.45 -3.30
C TYR A 222 -3.69 0.60 -2.78
N THR A 223 -4.71 0.28 -3.59
CA THR A 223 -6.10 0.30 -3.13
C THR A 223 -6.41 -0.83 -2.14
N GLN A 224 -5.76 -1.99 -2.27
CA GLN A 224 -5.87 -3.10 -1.30
C GLN A 224 -5.36 -2.66 0.09
N ILE A 225 -4.18 -2.03 0.13
CA ILE A 225 -3.59 -1.49 1.36
C ILE A 225 -4.41 -0.33 1.90
N LEU A 226 -4.96 0.53 1.04
CA LEU A 226 -5.87 1.61 1.45
C LEU A 226 -7.10 1.07 2.19
N ILE A 227 -7.79 0.07 1.62
CA ILE A 227 -8.97 -0.55 2.25
C ILE A 227 -8.59 -1.11 3.62
N PHE A 228 -7.49 -1.87 3.69
CA PHE A 228 -7.00 -2.44 4.94
C PHE A 228 -6.69 -1.36 6.00
N ILE A 229 -5.99 -0.30 5.61
CA ILE A 229 -5.63 0.80 6.51
C ILE A 229 -6.86 1.58 6.95
N TRP A 230 -7.76 1.95 6.05
CA TRP A 230 -8.99 2.65 6.42
C TRP A 230 -9.80 1.85 7.43
N VAL A 231 -10.00 0.54 7.19
CA VAL A 231 -10.72 -0.34 8.12
C VAL A 231 -10.01 -0.41 9.48
N SER A 232 -8.69 -0.45 9.48
CA SER A 232 -7.87 -0.47 10.71
C SER A 232 -7.99 0.86 11.48
N LEU A 233 -7.83 2.00 10.82
CA LEU A 233 -8.00 3.33 11.40
C LEU A 233 -9.42 3.56 11.91
N PHE A 234 -10.42 3.10 11.17
CA PHE A 234 -11.83 3.25 11.52
C PHE A 234 -12.20 2.41 12.75
N ARG A 235 -11.65 1.20 12.88
CA ARG A 235 -11.78 0.37 14.09
C ARG A 235 -11.21 1.08 15.31
N GLU A 236 -10.04 1.69 15.19
CA GLU A 236 -9.42 2.48 16.26
C GLU A 236 -10.23 3.74 16.59
N LEU A 237 -10.81 4.41 15.59
CA LEU A 237 -11.68 5.58 15.78
C LEU A 237 -12.93 5.24 16.61
N ILE A 238 -13.57 4.10 16.33
CA ILE A 238 -14.79 3.66 17.03
C ILE A 238 -14.45 3.03 18.39
N ALA A 239 -13.23 2.53 18.57
CA ALA A 239 -12.78 1.77 19.74
C ALA A 239 -13.66 0.54 20.06
N ARG A 240 -14.24 -0.09 19.03
CA ARG A 240 -15.07 -1.30 19.14
C ARG A 240 -14.78 -2.29 18.01
N GLU A 241 -15.22 -3.52 18.18
CA GLU A 241 -15.24 -4.51 17.10
C GLU A 241 -16.21 -4.09 15.99
N LEU A 242 -15.77 -4.25 14.73
CA LEU A 242 -16.59 -3.96 13.56
C LEU A 242 -17.66 -5.05 13.38
N LYS A 243 -18.93 -4.66 13.24
CA LYS A 243 -20.04 -5.61 13.05
C LYS A 243 -19.95 -6.30 11.70
N PHE A 244 -19.56 -5.55 10.66
CA PHE A 244 -19.47 -6.00 9.28
C PHE A 244 -18.05 -6.45 8.90
N GLN A 245 -17.28 -7.05 9.81
CA GLN A 245 -15.93 -7.55 9.50
C GLN A 245 -15.88 -8.46 8.26
N LYS A 246 -16.90 -9.31 8.06
CA LYS A 246 -17.01 -10.17 6.86
C LYS A 246 -17.19 -9.38 5.56
N PHE A 247 -17.88 -8.25 5.61
CA PHE A 247 -18.06 -7.37 4.46
C PHE A 247 -16.73 -6.72 4.06
N TYR A 248 -15.97 -6.20 5.02
CA TYR A 248 -14.63 -5.64 4.73
C TYR A 248 -13.67 -6.70 4.19
N LEU A 249 -13.73 -7.93 4.71
CA LEU A 249 -12.98 -9.05 4.14
C LEU A 249 -13.41 -9.35 2.70
N PHE A 250 -14.72 -9.39 2.45
CA PHE A 250 -15.26 -9.55 1.09
C PHE A 250 -14.76 -8.46 0.14
N LEU A 251 -14.67 -7.20 0.58
CA LEU A 251 -14.13 -6.11 -0.26
C LEU A 251 -12.65 -6.31 -0.60
N LEU A 252 -11.85 -6.84 0.33
CA LEU A 252 -10.47 -7.21 0.03
C LEU A 252 -10.42 -8.34 -1.02
N TYR A 253 -11.28 -9.36 -0.91
CA TYR A 253 -11.38 -10.42 -1.92
C TYR A 253 -11.80 -9.85 -3.27
N LEU A 254 -12.79 -8.97 -3.29
CA LEU A 254 -13.31 -8.34 -4.49
C LEU A 254 -12.22 -7.54 -5.22
N ASN A 255 -11.49 -6.68 -4.51
CA ASN A 255 -10.41 -5.88 -5.09
C ASN A 255 -9.24 -6.76 -5.56
N PHE A 256 -8.93 -7.84 -4.83
CA PHE A 256 -7.95 -8.83 -5.28
C PHE A 256 -8.36 -9.46 -6.62
N ILE A 257 -9.61 -9.95 -6.74
CA ILE A 257 -10.11 -10.52 -8.00
C ILE A 257 -10.06 -9.49 -9.13
N PHE A 258 -10.45 -8.23 -8.87
CA PHE A 258 -10.32 -7.16 -9.85
C PHE A 258 -8.88 -6.95 -10.28
N GLY A 259 -7.91 -6.99 -9.37
CA GLY A 259 -6.50 -6.93 -9.71
C GLY A 259 -6.08 -8.06 -10.64
N ILE A 260 -6.44 -9.31 -10.33
CA ILE A 260 -6.08 -10.50 -11.13
C ILE A 260 -6.63 -10.43 -12.56
N ILE A 261 -7.74 -9.73 -12.80
CA ILE A 261 -8.29 -9.53 -14.15
C ILE A 261 -7.26 -8.88 -15.09
N ALA A 262 -6.31 -8.09 -14.57
CA ALA A 262 -5.23 -7.49 -15.35
C ALA A 262 -4.41 -8.50 -16.17
N ILE A 263 -4.30 -9.76 -15.73
CA ILE A 263 -3.57 -10.81 -16.44
C ILE A 263 -4.23 -11.16 -17.78
N PHE A 264 -5.57 -11.08 -17.86
CA PHE A 264 -6.30 -11.40 -19.10
C PHE A 264 -5.98 -10.43 -20.23
N GLY A 265 -5.50 -9.22 -19.95
CA GLY A 265 -5.07 -8.26 -20.98
C GLY A 265 -3.98 -8.84 -21.88
N HIS A 266 -2.94 -9.44 -21.29
CA HIS A 266 -1.87 -10.13 -22.02
C HIS A 266 -2.33 -11.40 -22.73
N ALA A 267 -3.30 -12.11 -22.16
CA ALA A 267 -3.82 -13.33 -22.77
C ALA A 267 -4.73 -13.04 -23.98
N SER A 268 -5.31 -11.83 -24.06
CA SER A 268 -6.36 -11.51 -25.03
C SER A 268 -5.93 -10.52 -26.12
N TYR A 269 -4.92 -9.69 -25.85
CA TYR A 269 -4.50 -8.62 -26.75
C TYR A 269 -2.99 -8.62 -26.98
N ASP A 270 -2.59 -8.27 -28.21
CA ASP A 270 -1.19 -8.01 -28.52
C ASP A 270 -0.77 -6.65 -27.94
N ILE A 271 0.46 -6.56 -27.42
CA ILE A 271 0.99 -5.37 -26.76
C ILE A 271 1.09 -4.15 -27.70
N ILE A 272 1.16 -4.34 -29.02
CA ILE A 272 1.17 -3.25 -30.00
C ILE A 272 -0.25 -2.69 -30.23
N ASP A 273 -1.27 -3.52 -30.05
CA ASP A 273 -2.64 -3.13 -30.35
C ASP A 273 -3.10 -2.02 -29.41
N GLY A 274 -3.77 -1.01 -29.95
CA GLY A 274 -4.44 0.02 -29.15
C GLY A 274 -5.44 -0.60 -28.15
N ALA A 275 -6.04 -1.73 -28.52
CA ALA A 275 -6.94 -2.50 -27.66
C ALA A 275 -6.28 -2.96 -26.35
N PHE A 276 -4.96 -3.22 -26.34
CA PHE A 276 -4.23 -3.56 -25.12
C PHE A 276 -4.28 -2.41 -24.11
N LYS A 277 -3.88 -1.21 -24.52
CA LYS A 277 -3.93 -0.04 -23.63
C LYS A 277 -5.36 0.31 -23.24
N GLU A 278 -6.31 0.17 -24.17
CA GLU A 278 -7.72 0.43 -23.91
C GLU A 278 -8.30 -0.53 -22.87
N PHE A 279 -8.00 -1.83 -22.96
CA PHE A 279 -8.43 -2.83 -21.98
C PHE A 279 -8.03 -2.42 -20.56
N TYR A 280 -6.75 -2.10 -20.36
CA TYR A 280 -6.21 -1.70 -19.06
C TYR A 280 -6.80 -0.36 -18.58
N THR A 281 -6.97 0.60 -19.49
CA THR A 281 -7.61 1.89 -19.18
C THR A 281 -9.05 1.70 -18.69
N ASN A 282 -9.84 0.89 -19.41
CA ASN A 282 -11.21 0.55 -19.02
C ASN A 282 -11.23 -0.25 -17.71
N HIS A 283 -10.30 -1.17 -17.53
CA HIS A 283 -10.15 -1.96 -16.31
C HIS A 283 -9.99 -1.07 -15.07
N MET A 284 -9.09 -0.09 -15.11
CA MET A 284 -8.94 0.88 -14.01
C MET A 284 -10.15 1.81 -13.86
N LYS A 285 -10.70 2.30 -14.97
CA LYS A 285 -11.86 3.19 -14.96
C LYS A 285 -13.06 2.58 -14.24
N TYR A 286 -13.34 1.31 -14.49
CA TYR A 286 -14.52 0.64 -13.93
C TYR A 286 -14.27 -0.06 -12.60
N LEU A 287 -13.09 -0.64 -12.39
CA LEU A 287 -12.85 -1.50 -11.22
C LEU A 287 -11.95 -0.86 -10.15
N GLY A 288 -11.05 0.06 -10.53
CA GLY A 288 -10.01 0.58 -9.65
C GLY A 288 -10.52 1.30 -8.40
N GLY A 289 -11.64 2.02 -8.52
CA GLY A 289 -12.27 2.75 -7.40
C GLY A 289 -13.39 2.00 -6.69
N LEU A 290 -13.87 0.88 -7.24
CA LEU A 290 -15.14 0.27 -6.81
C LEU A 290 -15.09 -0.27 -5.38
N ALA A 291 -14.09 -1.09 -5.06
CA ALA A 291 -13.97 -1.68 -3.72
C ALA A 291 -13.65 -0.64 -2.61
N PRO A 292 -12.75 0.35 -2.81
CA PRO A 292 -12.58 1.44 -1.86
C PRO A 292 -13.85 2.24 -1.60
N VAL A 293 -14.64 2.57 -2.65
CA VAL A 293 -15.90 3.31 -2.47
C VAL A 293 -16.93 2.49 -1.68
N LEU A 294 -17.06 1.19 -1.97
CA LEU A 294 -17.92 0.29 -1.18
C LEU A 294 -17.45 0.18 0.28
N CYS A 295 -16.15 0.29 0.55
CA CYS A 295 -15.61 0.34 1.90
C CYS A 295 -16.15 1.54 2.68
N LEU A 296 -16.19 2.72 2.05
CA LEU A 296 -16.73 3.94 2.65
C LEU A 296 -18.24 3.82 2.94
N VAL A 297 -18.99 3.19 2.04
CA VAL A 297 -20.41 2.90 2.25
C VAL A 297 -20.59 2.01 3.49
N GLY A 298 -19.79 0.94 3.62
CA GLY A 298 -19.79 0.07 4.80
C GLY A 298 -19.48 0.82 6.10
N MET A 299 -18.49 1.72 6.08
CA MET A 299 -18.14 2.56 7.22
C MET A 299 -19.29 3.51 7.60
N GLY A 300 -19.94 4.12 6.60
CA GLY A 300 -21.12 4.96 6.80
C GLY A 300 -22.26 4.20 7.49
N PHE A 301 -22.57 2.98 7.03
CA PHE A 301 -23.57 2.13 7.67
C PHE A 301 -23.20 1.77 9.12
N GLU A 302 -21.94 1.41 9.40
CA GLU A 302 -21.49 1.17 10.78
C GLU A 302 -21.73 2.39 11.69
N LEU A 303 -21.40 3.60 11.21
CA LEU A 303 -21.62 4.83 11.98
C LEU A 303 -23.11 5.03 12.29
N VAL A 304 -24.00 4.83 11.31
CA VAL A 304 -25.46 4.93 11.54
C VAL A 304 -25.94 3.91 12.58
N PHE A 305 -25.46 2.66 12.50
CA PHE A 305 -25.77 1.61 13.48
C PHE A 305 -25.15 1.80 14.86
N LEU A 306 -24.16 2.69 14.99
CA LEU A 306 -23.59 3.13 16.26
C LEU A 306 -24.37 4.31 16.84
N CYS A 307 -24.87 5.21 15.98
CA CYS A 307 -25.70 6.35 16.36
C CYS A 307 -27.13 5.96 16.72
N HIS A 308 -27.63 4.79 16.29
CA HIS A 308 -28.90 4.26 16.78
C HIS A 308 -28.73 3.73 18.22
N PRO A 309 -29.34 4.38 19.24
CA PRO A 309 -29.39 3.79 20.56
C PRO A 309 -30.22 2.51 20.45
N ARG A 310 -29.56 1.35 20.56
CA ARG A 310 -30.33 0.16 20.94
C ARG A 310 -30.92 0.46 22.32
N PRO A 311 -32.22 0.23 22.56
CA PRO A 311 -32.69 0.14 23.92
C PRO A 311 -31.88 -0.99 24.57
N LEU A 312 -30.93 -0.60 25.41
CA LEU A 312 -30.40 -1.53 26.39
C LEU A 312 -31.63 -2.02 27.14
N CYS A 313 -31.94 -3.31 27.04
CA CYS A 313 -32.87 -3.92 27.98
C CYS A 313 -32.33 -3.59 29.37
N HIS A 314 -33.00 -2.63 30.03
CA HIS A 314 -32.68 -2.21 31.38
C HIS A 314 -32.91 -3.39 32.31
N SER A 315 -31.85 -4.11 32.67
CA SER A 315 -31.76 -4.62 34.04
C SER A 315 -31.23 -3.46 34.88
N ARG A 316 -32.17 -2.76 35.51
CA ARG A 316 -31.95 -1.61 36.38
C ARG A 316 -31.71 -2.13 37.80
N GLU A 317 -30.44 -2.31 38.16
CA GLU A 317 -29.94 -2.31 39.54
C GLU A 317 -28.49 -1.83 39.43
N GLY A 318 -27.96 -0.84 40.12
CA GLY A 318 -28.38 0.04 41.19
C GLY A 318 -27.10 0.86 41.51
N GLY A 319 -27.24 2.18 41.68
CA GLY A 319 -26.27 3.11 42.28
C GLY A 319 -24.77 2.95 42.03
N ASN A 320 -24.20 3.83 41.20
CA ASN A 320 -23.11 4.72 41.65
C ASN A 320 -22.93 5.90 40.67
N PRO A 321 -23.10 7.17 41.08
CA PRO A 321 -22.73 8.31 40.27
C PRO A 321 -21.21 8.52 40.32
N GLU A 322 -20.63 8.86 39.17
CA GLU A 322 -19.25 9.35 38.99
C GLU A 322 -18.09 8.37 39.24
N LYS A 323 -17.80 7.55 38.22
CA LYS A 323 -16.42 7.44 37.74
C LYS A 323 -16.33 8.15 36.39
N LYS A 324 -15.98 9.44 36.41
CA LYS A 324 -15.35 10.08 35.26
C LYS A 324 -14.02 9.34 35.05
N GLU A 325 -14.04 8.30 34.24
CA GLU A 325 -12.81 7.76 33.67
C GLU A 325 -12.15 8.92 32.93
N TRP A 326 -11.08 9.46 33.51
CA TRP A 326 -10.20 10.40 32.84
C TRP A 326 -9.66 9.69 31.60
N ILE A 327 -10.31 9.92 30.45
CA ILE A 327 -9.73 9.56 29.16
C ILE A 327 -8.39 10.29 29.14
N PRO A 328 -7.24 9.58 29.13
CA PRO A 328 -5.96 10.25 29.16
C PRO A 328 -5.90 11.21 27.98
N ALA A 329 -5.37 12.43 28.18
CA ALA A 329 -5.30 13.45 27.12
C ALA A 329 -4.69 12.92 25.81
N TYR A 330 -3.80 11.93 25.93
CA TYR A 330 -3.22 11.15 24.83
C TYR A 330 -4.25 10.38 23.98
N ALA A 331 -5.27 9.77 24.58
CA ALA A 331 -6.33 9.06 23.86
C ALA A 331 -7.25 10.05 23.11
N GLY A 332 -7.53 11.23 23.69
CA GLY A 332 -8.25 12.30 23.00
C GLY A 332 -7.48 12.87 21.80
N MET A 333 -6.16 13.07 21.96
CA MET A 333 -5.28 13.51 20.87
C MET A 333 -5.20 12.47 19.74
N THR A 334 -5.02 11.20 20.08
CA THR A 334 -4.98 10.10 19.09
C THR A 334 -6.30 9.98 18.32
N TYR A 335 -7.44 10.10 19.01
CA TYR A 335 -8.75 10.14 18.37
C TYR A 335 -8.87 11.30 17.36
N SER A 336 -8.49 12.52 17.74
CA SER A 336 -8.55 13.69 16.86
C SER A 336 -7.68 13.52 15.61
N ILE A 337 -6.49 12.94 15.79
CA ILE A 337 -5.56 12.68 14.69
C ILE A 337 -6.13 11.64 13.73
N ILE A 338 -6.58 10.48 14.22
CA ILE A 338 -7.18 9.42 13.37
C ILE A 338 -8.39 9.97 12.60
N LYS A 339 -9.27 10.73 13.27
CA LYS A 339 -10.44 11.35 12.64
C LYS A 339 -10.04 12.27 11.49
N THR A 340 -9.06 13.14 11.73
CA THR A 340 -8.56 14.09 10.72
C THR A 340 -7.94 13.35 9.54
N ILE A 341 -7.14 12.32 9.82
CA ILE A 341 -6.50 11.50 8.79
C ILE A 341 -7.54 10.82 7.90
N LEU A 342 -8.53 10.16 8.50
CA LEU A 342 -9.61 9.51 7.75
C LEU A 342 -10.37 10.53 6.90
N LEU A 343 -10.75 11.68 7.47
CA LEU A 343 -11.48 12.71 6.74
C LEU A 343 -10.68 13.24 5.54
N CYS A 344 -9.42 13.61 5.75
CA CYS A 344 -8.56 14.13 4.68
C CYS A 344 -8.29 13.07 3.61
N SER A 345 -7.95 11.84 4.03
CA SER A 345 -7.69 10.73 3.12
C SER A 345 -8.90 10.40 2.24
N ILE A 346 -10.08 10.27 2.85
CA ILE A 346 -11.33 9.98 2.14
C ILE A 346 -11.70 11.11 1.19
N THR A 347 -11.62 12.36 1.67
CA THR A 347 -11.98 13.53 0.85
C THR A 347 -11.09 13.65 -0.38
N LEU A 348 -9.77 13.53 -0.22
CA LEU A 348 -8.83 13.63 -1.33
C LEU A 348 -8.94 12.45 -2.30
N PHE A 349 -9.15 11.23 -1.78
CA PHE A 349 -9.37 10.05 -2.62
C PHE A 349 -10.63 10.19 -3.48
N LEU A 350 -11.75 10.62 -2.87
CA LEU A 350 -13.00 10.85 -3.61
C LEU A 350 -12.88 12.00 -4.61
N LEU A 351 -12.25 13.12 -4.22
CA LEU A 351 -12.02 14.24 -5.13
C LEU A 351 -11.15 13.82 -6.32
N GLY A 352 -10.10 13.05 -6.07
CA GLY A 352 -9.31 12.42 -7.12
C GLY A 352 -10.21 11.61 -8.06
N GLY A 353 -10.99 10.67 -7.54
CA GLY A 353 -11.92 9.85 -8.34
C GLY A 353 -12.93 10.67 -9.15
N LEU A 354 -13.48 11.75 -8.60
CA LEU A 354 -14.39 12.66 -9.33
C LEU A 354 -13.69 13.40 -10.47
N ILE A 355 -12.45 13.88 -10.25
CA ILE A 355 -11.64 14.50 -11.30
C ILE A 355 -11.36 13.49 -12.43
N ALA A 356 -11.21 12.20 -12.11
CA ALA A 356 -10.99 11.13 -13.10
C ALA A 356 -12.10 11.05 -14.15
N MET A 357 -13.35 11.32 -13.74
CA MET A 357 -14.51 11.25 -14.65
C MET A 357 -14.44 12.29 -15.77
N ASN A 358 -13.64 13.34 -15.60
CA ASN A 358 -13.43 14.41 -16.58
C ASN A 358 -12.16 14.23 -17.42
N ILE A 359 -11.49 13.07 -17.35
CA ILE A 359 -10.31 12.80 -18.18
C ILE A 359 -10.76 12.59 -19.63
N SER A 360 -10.36 13.52 -20.51
CA SER A 360 -10.49 13.42 -21.96
C SER A 360 -9.16 13.77 -22.63
N GLY A 361 -8.54 12.81 -23.33
CA GLY A 361 -7.22 12.99 -23.93
C GLY A 361 -6.09 13.16 -22.90
N ILE A 362 -4.93 13.64 -23.35
CA ILE A 362 -3.74 13.85 -22.50
C ILE A 362 -3.71 15.30 -22.05
N ASN A 363 -4.05 15.57 -20.79
CA ASN A 363 -4.09 16.92 -20.24
C ASN A 363 -3.77 16.95 -18.73
N VAL A 364 -3.84 18.13 -18.13
CA VAL A 364 -3.54 18.36 -16.70
C VAL A 364 -4.55 17.72 -15.74
N VAL A 365 -5.67 17.19 -16.23
CA VAL A 365 -6.65 16.46 -15.40
C VAL A 365 -6.07 15.12 -14.95
N ILE A 366 -5.26 14.46 -15.78
CA ILE A 366 -4.59 13.19 -15.42
C ILE A 366 -3.73 13.39 -14.15
N PRO A 367 -2.77 14.34 -14.10
CA PRO A 367 -2.01 14.61 -12.89
C PRO A 367 -2.86 15.08 -11.71
N ALA A 368 -3.89 15.89 -11.93
CA ALA A 368 -4.78 16.31 -10.85
C ALA A 368 -5.52 15.11 -10.22
N HIS A 369 -6.03 14.19 -11.05
CA HIS A 369 -6.72 12.97 -10.60
C HIS A 369 -5.82 12.08 -9.75
N TYR A 370 -4.67 11.67 -10.29
CA TYR A 370 -3.80 10.75 -9.57
C TYR A 370 -3.17 11.43 -8.35
N HIS A 371 -2.90 12.75 -8.38
CA HIS A 371 -2.43 13.46 -7.21
C HIS A 371 -3.50 13.45 -6.09
N GLY A 372 -4.78 13.69 -6.41
CA GLY A 372 -5.86 13.54 -5.44
C GLY A 372 -5.95 12.13 -4.85
N SER A 373 -6.03 11.11 -5.72
CA SER A 373 -6.18 9.71 -5.33
C SER A 373 -4.99 9.17 -4.53
N ILE A 374 -3.77 9.36 -5.05
CA ILE A 374 -2.53 8.88 -4.44
C ILE A 374 -2.23 9.64 -3.14
N VAL A 375 -2.46 10.95 -3.08
CA VAL A 375 -2.30 11.69 -1.81
C VAL A 375 -3.32 11.22 -0.77
N GLY A 376 -4.56 10.92 -1.19
CA GLY A 376 -5.55 10.27 -0.33
C GLY A 376 -5.01 8.97 0.29
N ILE A 377 -4.41 8.10 -0.52
CA ILE A 377 -3.74 6.87 -0.05
C ILE A 377 -2.57 7.19 0.88
N SER A 378 -1.70 8.13 0.51
CA SER A 378 -0.54 8.52 1.29
C SER A 378 -0.91 9.05 2.68
N ILE A 379 -1.98 9.82 2.82
CA ILE A 379 -2.46 10.29 4.14
C ILE A 379 -2.93 9.13 5.02
N ALA A 380 -3.63 8.15 4.45
CA ALA A 380 -3.98 6.92 5.20
C ALA A 380 -2.71 6.19 5.66
N CYS A 381 -1.72 6.02 4.78
CA CYS A 381 -0.41 5.42 5.09
C CYS A 381 0.36 6.19 6.17
N MET A 382 0.27 7.53 6.20
CA MET A 382 0.84 8.35 7.27
C MET A 382 0.17 8.06 8.61
N GLY A 383 -1.16 7.89 8.65
CA GLY A 383 -1.88 7.50 9.86
C GLY A 383 -1.54 6.10 10.35
N TYR A 384 -1.42 5.16 9.44
CA TYR A 384 -0.93 3.82 9.76
C TYR A 384 0.48 3.86 10.35
N SER A 385 1.38 4.67 9.76
CA SER A 385 2.73 4.88 10.28
C SER A 385 2.73 5.49 11.69
N TYR A 386 1.89 6.52 11.90
CA TYR A 386 1.74 7.19 13.19
C TYR A 386 1.32 6.19 14.28
N LEU A 387 0.28 5.39 14.02
CA LEU A 387 -0.17 4.36 14.95
C LEU A 387 0.88 3.27 15.18
N GLY A 388 1.50 2.74 14.13
CA GLY A 388 2.52 1.69 14.26
C GLY A 388 3.69 2.10 15.15
N ILE A 389 4.17 3.34 14.99
CA ILE A 389 5.29 3.88 15.79
C ILE A 389 4.85 4.13 17.24
N ILE A 390 3.66 4.68 17.45
CA ILE A 390 3.11 4.94 18.78
C ILE A 390 2.89 3.66 19.57
N VAL A 391 2.29 2.67 18.94
CA VAL A 391 2.01 1.38 19.57
C VAL A 391 3.32 0.71 19.97
N SER A 392 4.34 0.78 19.10
CA SER A 392 5.66 0.22 19.42
C SER A 392 6.35 0.89 20.61
N LYS A 393 6.14 2.19 20.84
CA LYS A 393 6.75 2.88 22.00
C LYS A 393 6.04 2.55 23.32
N ASN A 394 4.76 2.18 23.26
CA ASN A 394 3.93 2.01 24.46
C ASN A 394 3.74 0.55 24.91
N ASN A 395 4.33 -0.45 24.24
CA ASN A 395 4.31 -1.89 24.58
C ASN A 395 2.93 -2.54 24.88
N ASN A 396 1.80 -1.82 24.76
CA ASN A 396 0.51 -2.24 25.32
C ASN A 396 -0.72 -2.00 24.42
N VAL A 397 -0.58 -1.91 23.09
CA VAL A 397 -1.75 -1.60 22.23
C VAL A 397 -1.89 -2.42 20.94
N ILE A 398 -1.06 -3.45 20.69
CA ILE A 398 -1.48 -4.53 19.77
C ILE A 398 -1.51 -5.85 20.54
N PRO A 399 -2.69 -6.16 21.07
CA PRO A 399 -3.30 -7.45 20.81
C PRO A 399 -4.81 -7.28 20.58
N ARG A 400 -5.25 -6.77 19.43
CA ARG A 400 -6.69 -6.69 19.09
C ARG A 400 -7.07 -6.92 17.62
N LEU A 401 -6.16 -7.42 16.78
CA LEU A 401 -6.55 -7.79 15.40
C LEU A 401 -6.99 -9.27 15.27
N ASP A 402 -6.60 -10.15 16.21
CA ASP A 402 -6.92 -11.60 16.14
C ASP A 402 -7.74 -12.17 17.34
N HIS A 403 -7.93 -11.40 18.42
CA HIS A 403 -8.51 -11.97 19.65
C HIS A 403 -10.04 -12.14 19.64
N GLY A 404 -10.74 -11.66 18.60
CA GLY A 404 -12.19 -11.80 18.47
C GLY A 404 -12.67 -13.24 18.23
N ILE A 405 -11.85 -14.10 17.63
CA ILE A 405 -12.27 -15.45 17.19
C ILE A 405 -11.91 -16.53 18.23
N GLN A 406 -10.72 -16.45 18.84
CA GLN A 406 -10.29 -17.45 19.84
C GLN A 406 -11.14 -17.47 21.12
N LYS A 407 -11.69 -16.32 21.55
CA LYS A 407 -12.57 -16.27 22.74
C LYS A 407 -13.89 -17.03 22.52
N LYS A 408 -14.37 -17.14 21.28
CA LYS A 408 -15.61 -17.86 20.95
C LYS A 408 -15.39 -19.38 20.92
N GLN A 409 -14.24 -19.84 20.42
CA GLN A 409 -13.90 -21.28 20.42
C GLN A 409 -13.56 -21.81 21.82
N ARG A 410 -12.86 -21.03 22.67
CA ARG A 410 -12.61 -21.44 24.07
C ARG A 410 -13.88 -21.56 24.91
N LYS A 411 -14.87 -20.67 24.71
CA LYS A 411 -16.18 -20.77 25.40
C LYS A 411 -17.05 -21.93 24.90
N ALA A 412 -16.86 -22.38 23.66
CA ALA A 412 -17.55 -23.55 23.13
C ALA A 412 -16.92 -24.86 23.66
N GLY A 413 -15.58 -24.93 23.74
CA GLY A 413 -14.88 -26.09 24.29
C GLY A 413 -15.06 -26.28 25.80
N SER A 414 -15.15 -25.20 26.58
CA SER A 414 -15.32 -25.30 28.04
C SER A 414 -16.76 -25.60 28.51
N ARG A 415 -17.75 -25.55 27.61
CA ARG A 415 -19.14 -25.94 27.92
C ARG A 415 -19.44 -27.42 27.62
N GLY A 416 -18.54 -28.12 26.93
CA GLY A 416 -18.67 -29.55 26.62
C GLY A 416 -17.97 -30.51 27.59
N GLN A 417 -17.28 -30.00 28.63
CA GLN A 417 -16.53 -30.82 29.60
C GLN A 417 -17.05 -30.72 31.04
N ALA A 418 -18.25 -30.17 31.26
CA ALA A 418 -18.89 -30.08 32.57
C ALA A 418 -20.16 -30.93 32.70
N SER A 419 -20.34 -31.91 31.82
CA SER A 419 -21.40 -32.93 31.91
C SER A 419 -20.86 -34.24 31.36
N GLY A 420 -20.28 -35.04 32.24
CA GLY A 420 -19.72 -36.36 31.97
C GLY A 420 -19.23 -36.96 33.27
#